data_AF-A0A7S1ZY12-F1
#
_entry.id   AF-A0A7S1ZY12-F1
#
_cell.length_a   1.000
_cell.length_b   1.000
_cell.length_c   1.000
_cell.angle_alpha   90.00
_cell.angle_beta   90.00
_cell.angle_gamma   90.00
#
_symmetry.space_group_name_H-M   'P 1'
#
loop_
_entity.id
_entity.type
_entity.pdbx_description
1 polymer ?
#
loop_
_entity_poly.entity_id
_entity_poly.type
_entity_poly.pdbx_seq_one_letter_code
_entity_poly.pdbx_strand_id
1 'polypeptide(L)'
;SRALFIPLLRRVCQRTGVRLGAKNYPVGGKCICNGGNSGGGRITASYPISPVDILDILPLMKHSAAYGGEGFVPCAFGASSGSPSLHILLPDAKAAFESAHVHWTARALPQALDLAQEAASLYQRVIDTPLHASVARCLDLTAVVLFQAKEPELAAANAARALAVAVQLGGFDCSEAVTAHTTLSHILISSGGLAGGVKHLRAAIYLMELMAGPHHAELSNIYHKLGSMYYEIGSGINALRFYQEASNRKTCDRMLEGMISKSTALVLAALGEFKAAYESEKVAYGIYRLILGEEHDLTRNSANTLKQFMKLAVDKGTQLVAEDKKRREKQAADAIASQLEADEALEEEKKKKKKKPKKKKKN
;
A
#
# COMPACT_ATOMS: atom_id res chain seq x y z
N SER A 1 -30.21 -30.01 -45.58
CA SER A 1 -30.66 -28.77 -44.92
C SER A 1 -29.97 -28.54 -43.56
N ARG A 2 -28.62 -28.50 -43.50
CA ARG A 2 -27.85 -28.33 -42.23
C ARG A 2 -27.05 -27.02 -42.12
N ALA A 3 -27.33 -26.03 -42.97
CA ALA A 3 -26.53 -24.80 -43.06
C ALA A 3 -26.98 -23.65 -42.13
N LEU A 4 -28.09 -23.79 -41.41
CA LEU A 4 -28.66 -22.70 -40.59
C LEU A 4 -27.98 -22.51 -39.22
N PHE A 5 -27.13 -23.43 -38.79
CA PHE A 5 -26.63 -23.45 -37.42
C PHE A 5 -25.34 -22.68 -37.19
N ILE A 6 -24.54 -22.38 -38.21
CA ILE A 6 -23.25 -21.71 -38.01
C ILE A 6 -23.37 -20.23 -37.65
N PRO A 7 -24.23 -19.44 -38.30
CA PRO A 7 -24.49 -18.07 -37.84
C PRO A 7 -25.09 -18.03 -36.43
N LEU A 8 -25.95 -19.01 -36.10
CA LEU A 8 -26.58 -19.15 -34.78
C LEU A 8 -25.53 -19.56 -33.73
N LEU A 9 -24.65 -20.51 -34.06
CA LEU A 9 -23.55 -20.96 -33.22
C LEU A 9 -22.52 -19.84 -33.02
N ARG A 10 -22.20 -19.04 -34.05
CA ARG A 10 -21.40 -17.83 -33.89
C ARG A 10 -22.07 -16.85 -32.94
N ARG A 11 -23.40 -16.65 -33.06
CA ARG A 11 -24.16 -15.80 -32.14
C ARG A 11 -24.13 -16.33 -30.71
N VAL A 12 -24.19 -17.64 -30.53
CA VAL A 12 -24.09 -18.31 -29.22
C VAL A 12 -22.68 -18.15 -28.67
N CYS A 13 -21.63 -18.54 -29.42
CA CYS A 13 -20.23 -18.41 -29.03
C CYS A 13 -19.84 -16.96 -28.69
N GLN A 14 -20.31 -15.97 -29.46
CA GLN A 14 -20.11 -14.54 -29.17
C GLN A 14 -20.87 -14.11 -27.91
N ARG A 15 -22.11 -14.56 -27.73
CA ARG A 15 -22.90 -14.31 -26.51
C ARG A 15 -22.42 -15.10 -25.30
N THR A 16 -21.59 -16.11 -25.47
CA THR A 16 -20.97 -16.90 -24.39
C THR A 16 -19.49 -16.61 -24.21
N GLY A 17 -18.91 -15.65 -24.96
CA GLY A 17 -17.54 -15.17 -24.78
C GLY A 17 -16.46 -16.12 -25.33
N VAL A 18 -16.85 -17.12 -26.13
CA VAL A 18 -15.95 -18.13 -26.68
C VAL A 18 -15.30 -17.63 -27.96
N ARG A 19 -13.97 -17.45 -27.96
CA ARG A 19 -13.17 -17.14 -29.14
C ARG A 19 -12.80 -18.43 -29.88
N LEU A 20 -13.05 -18.45 -31.17
CA LEU A 20 -12.72 -19.58 -32.05
C LEU A 20 -11.56 -19.21 -32.97
N GLY A 21 -10.61 -20.14 -33.16
CA GLY A 21 -9.53 -20.02 -34.11
C GLY A 21 -10.01 -20.24 -35.53
N ALA A 22 -9.61 -19.35 -36.44
CA ALA A 22 -9.94 -19.46 -37.85
C ALA A 22 -9.09 -20.56 -38.51
N LYS A 23 -9.54 -21.82 -38.46
CA LYS A 23 -9.29 -22.69 -39.62
C LYS A 23 -10.06 -22.10 -40.79
N ASN A 24 -9.47 -22.11 -41.99
CA ASN A 24 -10.10 -21.59 -43.21
C ASN A 24 -11.35 -22.41 -43.55
N TYR A 25 -12.45 -22.14 -42.86
CA TYR A 25 -13.77 -22.56 -43.28
C TYR A 25 -14.16 -21.60 -44.41
N PRO A 26 -14.35 -22.08 -45.66
CA PRO A 26 -14.83 -21.23 -46.73
C PRO A 26 -16.28 -20.87 -46.44
N VAL A 27 -16.50 -19.76 -45.73
CA VAL A 27 -17.84 -19.27 -45.39
C VAL A 27 -18.19 -18.15 -46.35
N GLY A 28 -19.13 -18.41 -47.26
CA GLY A 28 -19.51 -17.50 -48.33
C GLY A 28 -19.92 -16.12 -47.81
N GLY A 29 -19.30 -15.08 -48.37
CA GLY A 29 -19.48 -13.67 -47.98
C GLY A 29 -20.79 -13.05 -48.43
N LYS A 30 -21.95 -13.56 -47.99
CA LYS A 30 -23.23 -12.85 -48.17
C LYS A 30 -24.02 -12.80 -46.87
N CYS A 31 -24.25 -11.59 -46.38
CA CYS A 31 -25.26 -11.28 -45.38
C CYS A 31 -26.62 -11.83 -45.84
N ILE A 32 -27.36 -12.44 -44.91
CA ILE A 32 -28.72 -12.97 -45.12
C ILE A 32 -29.75 -11.87 -45.43
N CYS A 33 -29.36 -10.59 -45.36
CA CYS A 33 -30.27 -9.45 -45.46
C CYS A 33 -30.41 -8.83 -46.85
N ASN A 34 -29.85 -9.41 -47.91
CA ASN A 34 -30.04 -8.87 -49.27
C ASN A 34 -30.95 -9.77 -50.11
N GLY A 35 -32.25 -9.49 -50.03
CA GLY A 35 -33.23 -9.92 -51.03
C GLY A 35 -32.99 -9.14 -52.32
N GLY A 36 -32.00 -9.59 -53.10
CA GLY A 36 -31.59 -8.94 -54.35
C GLY A 36 -31.17 -9.99 -55.36
N ASN A 37 -31.99 -10.13 -56.39
CA ASN A 37 -31.95 -11.11 -57.46
C ASN A 37 -30.56 -11.21 -58.13
N SER A 38 -29.83 -12.32 -57.95
CA SER A 38 -28.83 -12.90 -58.88
C SER A 38 -28.05 -14.05 -58.24
N GLY A 39 -28.18 -15.25 -58.83
CA GLY A 39 -27.23 -16.37 -58.76
C GLY A 39 -27.01 -16.97 -57.38
N GLY A 40 -27.74 -18.06 -57.08
CA GLY A 40 -27.52 -18.89 -55.90
C GLY A 40 -26.09 -19.43 -55.82
N GLY A 41 -25.27 -18.81 -54.96
CA GLY A 41 -23.98 -19.34 -54.57
C GLY A 41 -24.18 -20.62 -53.76
N ARG A 42 -23.61 -21.74 -54.23
CA ARG A 42 -23.61 -23.00 -53.50
C ARG A 42 -23.06 -22.79 -52.09
N ILE A 43 -23.83 -23.21 -51.10
CA ILE A 43 -23.42 -23.28 -49.70
C ILE A 43 -22.29 -24.33 -49.63
N THR A 44 -21.07 -23.87 -49.42
CA THR A 44 -19.89 -24.72 -49.22
C THR A 44 -20.03 -25.53 -47.93
N ALA A 45 -19.56 -26.78 -47.96
CA ALA A 45 -19.65 -27.70 -46.84
C ALA A 45 -18.88 -27.17 -45.62
N SER A 46 -19.58 -27.01 -44.51
CA SER A 46 -19.00 -26.64 -43.23
C SER A 46 -18.64 -27.88 -42.42
N TYR A 47 -17.37 -28.02 -42.06
CA TYR A 47 -16.91 -29.07 -41.14
C TYR A 47 -17.37 -28.79 -39.70
N PRO A 48 -17.60 -29.83 -38.87
CA PRO A 48 -17.95 -29.66 -37.46
C PRO A 48 -16.79 -28.99 -36.69
N ILE A 49 -17.15 -28.11 -35.75
CA ILE A 49 -16.19 -27.42 -34.88
C ILE A 49 -15.54 -28.45 -33.94
N SER A 50 -14.20 -28.46 -33.87
CA SER A 50 -13.42 -29.28 -32.95
C SER A 50 -13.20 -28.52 -31.63
N PRO A 51 -13.11 -29.21 -30.47
CA PRO A 51 -12.71 -28.57 -29.20
C PRO A 51 -11.36 -27.84 -29.27
N VAL A 52 -10.47 -28.25 -30.17
CA VAL A 52 -9.16 -27.63 -30.42
C VAL A 52 -9.28 -26.25 -31.10
N ASP A 53 -10.44 -25.95 -31.69
CA ASP A 53 -10.70 -24.67 -32.34
C ASP A 53 -11.11 -23.58 -31.32
N ILE A 54 -11.30 -23.91 -30.03
CA ILE A 54 -11.57 -22.94 -28.98
C ILE A 54 -10.24 -22.38 -28.49
N LEU A 55 -9.99 -21.10 -28.79
CA LEU A 55 -8.76 -20.41 -28.39
C LEU A 55 -8.81 -19.91 -26.95
N ASP A 56 -9.93 -19.31 -26.56
CA ASP A 56 -10.10 -18.71 -25.23
C ASP A 56 -11.58 -18.50 -24.89
N ILE A 57 -11.90 -18.42 -23.59
CA ILE A 57 -13.22 -18.05 -23.06
C ILE A 57 -13.06 -16.74 -22.29
N LEU A 58 -13.60 -15.64 -22.85
CA LEU A 58 -13.55 -14.32 -22.25
C LEU A 58 -14.80 -14.03 -21.40
N PRO A 59 -14.67 -13.24 -20.32
CA PRO A 59 -15.82 -12.68 -19.63
C PRO A 59 -16.61 -11.78 -20.58
N LEU A 60 -17.93 -11.91 -20.54
CA LEU A 60 -18.86 -11.27 -21.47
C LEU A 60 -18.88 -9.74 -21.33
N MET A 61 -18.93 -9.05 -22.48
CA MET A 61 -19.11 -7.61 -22.55
C MET A 61 -20.34 -7.28 -23.41
N LYS A 62 -21.21 -6.41 -22.88
CA LYS A 62 -22.47 -5.92 -23.48
C LYS A 62 -22.26 -5.35 -24.87
N HIS A 63 -21.06 -4.80 -25.12
CA HIS A 63 -20.69 -4.09 -26.34
C HIS A 63 -19.33 -4.55 -26.88
N SER A 64 -19.12 -5.85 -27.07
CA SER A 64 -17.99 -6.37 -27.86
C SER A 64 -18.16 -6.08 -29.36
N ALA A 65 -18.30 -4.81 -29.73
CA ALA A 65 -18.21 -4.39 -31.12
C ALA A 65 -16.74 -4.30 -31.54
N ALA A 66 -16.32 -5.31 -32.29
CA ALA A 66 -15.28 -5.29 -33.34
C ALA A 66 -14.10 -4.32 -33.14
N TYR A 67 -13.06 -4.76 -32.42
CA TYR A 67 -11.72 -4.22 -32.68
C TYR A 67 -11.11 -4.96 -33.88
N GLY A 68 -10.63 -4.24 -34.90
CA GLY A 68 -9.89 -4.82 -36.02
C GLY A 68 -10.71 -5.42 -37.18
N GLY A 69 -12.00 -5.09 -37.32
CA GLY A 69 -12.79 -5.53 -38.48
C GLY A 69 -13.26 -7.00 -38.44
N GLU A 70 -12.96 -7.74 -37.37
CA GLU A 70 -13.37 -9.15 -37.23
C GLU A 70 -14.71 -9.34 -36.50
N GLY A 71 -15.37 -8.25 -36.10
CA GLY A 71 -16.71 -8.27 -35.50
C GLY A 71 -17.78 -7.63 -36.41
N PHE A 72 -19.04 -7.87 -36.07
CA PHE A 72 -20.20 -7.39 -36.84
C PHE A 72 -20.23 -5.85 -36.87
N VAL A 73 -20.06 -5.27 -38.05
CA VAL A 73 -20.39 -3.87 -38.32
C VAL A 73 -21.92 -3.78 -38.33
N PRO A 74 -22.57 -3.05 -37.41
CA PRO A 74 -24.02 -2.86 -37.51
C PRO A 74 -24.31 -2.19 -38.85
N CYS A 75 -25.31 -2.69 -39.57
CA CYS A 75 -25.72 -2.12 -40.85
C CYS A 75 -26.09 -0.64 -40.65
N ALA A 76 -25.23 0.27 -41.09
CA ALA A 76 -25.56 1.68 -41.19
C ALA A 76 -26.54 1.85 -42.36
N PHE A 77 -27.73 2.38 -42.07
CA PHE A 77 -28.62 2.90 -43.10
C PHE A 77 -28.04 4.23 -43.60
N GLY A 78 -27.50 4.24 -44.83
CA GLY A 78 -27.27 5.45 -45.61
C GLY A 78 -26.10 6.35 -45.15
N ALA A 79 -25.17 6.61 -46.07
CA ALA A 79 -24.05 7.50 -45.89
C ALA A 79 -24.50 8.99 -45.83
N SER A 80 -24.06 9.73 -44.80
CA SER A 80 -23.57 11.13 -44.89
C SER A 80 -23.38 11.85 -43.54
N SER A 81 -23.51 11.19 -42.39
CA SER A 81 -23.04 11.76 -41.12
C SER A 81 -22.29 10.68 -40.36
N GLY A 82 -20.97 10.82 -40.26
CA GLY A 82 -20.16 10.08 -39.31
C GLY A 82 -20.52 10.52 -37.89
N SER A 83 -21.66 10.05 -37.39
CA SER A 83 -21.91 10.06 -35.96
C SER A 83 -20.91 9.07 -35.34
N PRO A 84 -20.14 9.48 -34.32
CA PRO A 84 -19.36 8.50 -33.57
C PRO A 84 -20.34 7.45 -33.06
N SER A 85 -20.00 6.18 -33.22
CA SER A 85 -20.82 5.10 -32.70
C SER A 85 -21.10 5.40 -31.22
N LEU A 86 -22.37 5.62 -30.86
CA LEU A 86 -22.86 5.85 -29.49
C LEU A 86 -22.66 4.63 -28.56
N HIS A 87 -21.88 3.66 -29.00
CA HIS A 87 -21.48 2.49 -28.24
C HIS A 87 -20.27 2.87 -27.39
N ILE A 88 -20.45 2.88 -26.07
CA ILE A 88 -19.34 2.97 -25.13
C ILE A 88 -18.51 1.69 -25.30
N LEU A 89 -17.24 1.84 -25.69
CA LEU A 89 -16.33 0.71 -25.87
C LEU A 89 -15.45 0.52 -24.62
N LEU A 90 -14.91 -0.69 -24.45
CA LEU A 90 -13.94 -0.97 -23.39
C LEU A 90 -12.68 -0.08 -23.44
N PRO A 91 -12.11 0.25 -24.62
CA PRO A 91 -11.00 1.19 -24.70
C PRO A 91 -11.34 2.59 -24.19
N ASP A 92 -12.58 3.06 -24.39
CA ASP A 92 -13.00 4.37 -23.90
C ASP A 92 -13.04 4.40 -22.38
N ALA A 93 -13.54 3.33 -21.74
CA ALA A 93 -13.52 3.19 -20.27
C ALA A 93 -12.08 3.13 -19.71
N LYS A 94 -11.16 2.48 -20.44
CA LYS A 94 -9.74 2.46 -20.09
C LYS A 94 -9.10 3.82 -20.24
N ALA A 95 -9.35 4.52 -21.35
CA ALA A 95 -8.85 5.87 -21.59
C ALA A 95 -9.36 6.86 -20.53
N ALA A 96 -10.64 6.76 -20.13
CA ALA A 96 -11.20 7.55 -19.04
C ALA A 96 -10.47 7.28 -17.71
N PHE A 97 -10.22 6.02 -17.37
CA PHE A 97 -9.48 5.66 -16.17
C PHE A 97 -8.02 6.14 -16.19
N GLU A 98 -7.33 6.02 -17.32
CA GLU A 98 -5.97 6.51 -17.51
C GLU A 98 -5.93 8.04 -17.41
N SER A 99 -6.91 8.74 -18.00
CA SER A 99 -7.04 10.19 -17.86
C SER A 99 -7.26 10.62 -16.41
N ALA A 100 -8.05 9.86 -15.63
CA ALA A 100 -8.23 10.10 -14.20
C ALA A 100 -6.90 9.99 -13.44
N HIS A 101 -6.04 9.02 -13.78
CA HIS A 101 -4.70 8.91 -13.21
C HIS A 101 -3.81 10.11 -13.59
N VAL A 102 -3.84 10.56 -14.85
CA VAL A 102 -3.08 11.75 -15.27
C VAL A 102 -3.50 12.97 -14.48
N HIS A 103 -4.81 13.24 -14.36
CA HIS A 103 -5.32 14.38 -13.58
C HIS A 103 -5.02 14.24 -12.08
N TRP A 104 -5.03 13.03 -11.53
CA TRP A 104 -4.62 12.77 -10.16
C TRP A 104 -3.15 13.12 -9.93
N THR A 105 -2.25 12.68 -10.81
CA THR A 105 -0.82 13.03 -10.71
C THR A 105 -0.56 14.53 -10.89
N ALA A 106 -1.38 15.21 -11.71
CA ALA A 106 -1.36 16.65 -11.90
C ALA A 106 -1.98 17.44 -10.73
N ARG A 107 -2.47 16.77 -9.68
CA ARG A 107 -3.18 17.35 -8.52
C ARG A 107 -4.49 18.07 -8.85
N ALA A 108 -5.10 17.79 -10.00
CA ALA A 108 -6.44 18.26 -10.35
C ALA A 108 -7.51 17.31 -9.76
N LEU A 109 -7.66 17.33 -8.43
CA LEU A 109 -8.52 16.41 -7.68
C LEU A 109 -10.00 16.34 -8.15
N PRO A 110 -10.72 17.45 -8.39
CA PRO A 110 -12.12 17.37 -8.80
C PRO A 110 -12.29 16.69 -10.17
N GLN A 111 -11.44 17.05 -11.14
CA GLN A 111 -11.46 16.43 -12.46
C GLN A 111 -11.09 14.93 -12.39
N ALA A 112 -10.11 14.57 -11.56
CA ALA A 112 -9.75 13.17 -11.36
C ALA A 112 -10.90 12.35 -10.75
N LEU A 113 -11.68 12.95 -9.84
CA LEU A 113 -12.83 12.30 -9.21
C LEU A 113 -13.95 12.09 -10.23
N ASP A 114 -14.30 13.11 -11.01
CA ASP A 114 -15.33 13.03 -12.04
C ASP A 114 -14.99 11.93 -13.06
N LEU A 115 -13.76 11.96 -13.59
CA LEU A 115 -13.27 10.96 -14.55
C LEU A 115 -13.20 9.54 -13.97
N ALA A 116 -12.85 9.38 -12.68
CA ALA A 116 -12.83 8.08 -12.01
C ALA A 116 -14.25 7.50 -11.84
N GLN A 117 -15.23 8.33 -11.49
CA GLN A 117 -16.63 7.93 -11.38
C GLN A 117 -17.24 7.64 -12.75
N GLU A 118 -16.93 8.45 -13.75
CA GLU A 118 -17.30 8.20 -15.14
C GLU A 118 -16.73 6.86 -15.60
N ALA A 119 -15.42 6.62 -15.44
CA ALA A 119 -14.79 5.35 -15.79
C ALA A 119 -15.47 4.15 -15.11
N ALA A 120 -15.79 4.25 -13.81
CA ALA A 120 -16.54 3.20 -13.10
C ALA A 120 -17.91 2.93 -13.74
N SER A 121 -18.65 4.00 -14.08
CA SER A 121 -19.95 3.90 -14.74
C SER A 121 -19.84 3.30 -16.15
N LEU A 122 -18.79 3.64 -16.91
CA LEU A 122 -18.53 3.09 -18.24
C LEU A 122 -18.21 1.59 -18.12
N TYR A 123 -17.37 1.19 -17.17
CA TYR A 123 -17.09 -0.22 -16.93
C TYR A 123 -18.36 -1.02 -16.59
N GLN A 124 -19.24 -0.50 -15.73
CA GLN A 124 -20.52 -1.15 -15.41
C GLN A 124 -21.48 -1.26 -16.61
N ARG A 125 -21.40 -0.30 -17.55
CA ARG A 125 -22.21 -0.30 -18.79
C ARG A 125 -21.66 -1.23 -19.87
N VAL A 126 -20.33 -1.35 -19.98
CA VAL A 126 -19.68 -2.16 -21.01
C VAL A 126 -19.63 -3.63 -20.61
N ILE A 127 -19.47 -3.92 -19.33
CA ILE A 127 -19.27 -5.28 -18.83
C ILE A 127 -20.64 -5.88 -18.47
N ASP A 128 -20.86 -7.15 -18.87
CA ASP A 128 -22.10 -7.87 -18.58
C ASP A 128 -22.22 -8.25 -17.10
N THR A 129 -21.09 -8.52 -16.45
CA THR A 129 -21.07 -8.86 -15.03
C THR A 129 -21.31 -7.61 -14.17
N PRO A 130 -22.14 -7.71 -13.13
CA PRO A 130 -22.40 -6.59 -12.22
C PRO A 130 -21.16 -6.17 -11.42
N LEU A 131 -20.17 -7.05 -11.31
CA LEU A 131 -18.89 -6.84 -10.62
C LEU A 131 -17.73 -7.16 -11.56
N HIS A 132 -16.70 -6.33 -11.56
CA HIS A 132 -15.47 -6.52 -12.35
C HIS A 132 -14.26 -5.82 -11.69
N ALA A 133 -13.06 -6.38 -11.84
CA ALA A 133 -11.83 -5.88 -11.20
C ALA A 133 -11.46 -4.44 -11.60
N SER A 134 -11.82 -4.02 -12.82
CA SER A 134 -11.64 -2.60 -13.23
C SER A 134 -12.51 -1.63 -12.43
N VAL A 135 -13.70 -2.05 -12.00
CA VAL A 135 -14.57 -1.22 -11.14
C VAL A 135 -13.96 -1.09 -9.75
N ALA A 136 -13.39 -2.17 -9.20
CA ALA A 136 -12.65 -2.12 -7.93
C ALA A 136 -11.49 -1.11 -8.00
N ARG A 137 -10.69 -1.16 -9.07
CA ARG A 137 -9.60 -0.18 -9.31
C ARG A 137 -10.08 1.27 -9.43
N CYS A 138 -11.24 1.50 -10.05
CA CYS A 138 -11.85 2.85 -10.10
C CYS A 138 -12.30 3.32 -8.71
N LEU A 139 -12.88 2.43 -7.90
CA LEU A 139 -13.29 2.73 -6.52
C LEU A 139 -12.09 3.03 -5.62
N ASP A 140 -11.00 2.26 -5.76
CA ASP A 140 -9.75 2.51 -5.05
C ASP A 140 -9.15 3.88 -5.41
N LEU A 141 -9.08 4.21 -6.70
CA LEU A 141 -8.63 5.53 -7.14
C LEU A 141 -9.52 6.64 -6.56
N THR A 142 -10.84 6.45 -6.61
CA THR A 142 -11.80 7.41 -6.05
C THR A 142 -11.57 7.62 -4.55
N ALA A 143 -11.31 6.54 -3.80
CA ALA A 143 -10.99 6.61 -2.38
C ALA A 143 -9.71 7.41 -2.10
N VAL A 144 -8.66 7.20 -2.90
CA VAL A 144 -7.39 7.94 -2.77
C VAL A 144 -7.58 9.43 -3.10
N VAL A 145 -8.32 9.75 -4.18
CA VAL A 145 -8.60 11.14 -4.56
C VAL A 145 -9.42 11.87 -3.49
N LEU A 146 -10.48 11.22 -2.96
CA LEU A 146 -11.30 11.78 -1.87
C LEU A 146 -10.49 11.98 -0.59
N PHE A 147 -9.57 11.05 -0.29
CA PHE A 147 -8.68 11.20 0.84
C PHE A 147 -7.77 12.43 0.70
N GLN A 148 -7.23 12.66 -0.49
CA GLN A 148 -6.44 13.86 -0.79
C GLN A 148 -7.28 15.15 -0.81
N ALA A 149 -8.56 15.05 -1.16
CA ALA A 149 -9.53 16.14 -1.10
C ALA A 149 -9.99 16.48 0.34
N LYS A 150 -9.49 15.77 1.35
CA LYS A 150 -9.82 15.92 2.79
C LYS A 150 -11.26 15.52 3.14
N GLU A 151 -11.82 14.55 2.41
CA GLU A 151 -13.14 13.96 2.70
C GLU A 151 -12.99 12.49 3.14
N PRO A 152 -12.50 12.24 4.37
CA PRO A 152 -12.10 10.89 4.80
C PRO A 152 -13.27 9.92 4.96
N GLU A 153 -14.47 10.40 5.31
CA GLU A 153 -15.66 9.54 5.48
C GLU A 153 -16.10 8.92 4.15
N LEU A 154 -16.17 9.74 3.09
CA LEU A 154 -16.48 9.27 1.74
C LEU A 154 -15.35 8.41 1.18
N ALA A 155 -14.10 8.74 1.49
CA ALA A 155 -12.95 7.92 1.11
C ALA A 155 -13.03 6.52 1.74
N ALA A 156 -13.34 6.43 3.04
CA ALA A 156 -13.47 5.15 3.75
C ALA A 156 -14.63 4.31 3.20
N ALA A 157 -15.77 4.94 2.89
CA ALA A 157 -16.90 4.26 2.27
C ALA A 157 -16.54 3.70 0.88
N ASN A 158 -15.80 4.45 0.06
CA ASN A 158 -15.32 3.99 -1.24
C ASN A 158 -14.31 2.85 -1.13
N ALA A 159 -13.33 2.95 -0.22
CA ALA A 159 -12.35 1.89 0.02
C ALA A 159 -13.01 0.61 0.57
N ALA A 160 -14.01 0.73 1.45
CA ALA A 160 -14.77 -0.41 1.94
C ALA A 160 -15.58 -1.09 0.82
N ARG A 161 -16.16 -0.30 -0.10
CA ARG A 161 -16.79 -0.83 -1.31
C ARG A 161 -15.78 -1.54 -2.21
N ALA A 162 -14.61 -0.96 -2.45
CA ALA A 162 -13.57 -1.59 -3.25
C ALA A 162 -13.13 -2.93 -2.66
N LEU A 163 -12.93 -3.00 -1.34
CA LEU A 163 -12.64 -4.24 -0.61
C LEU A 163 -13.75 -5.28 -0.79
N ALA A 164 -15.02 -4.89 -0.65
CA ALA A 164 -16.14 -5.80 -0.84
C ALA A 164 -16.19 -6.37 -2.27
N VAL A 165 -15.93 -5.54 -3.27
CA VAL A 165 -15.85 -5.97 -4.68
C VAL A 165 -14.67 -6.92 -4.90
N ALA A 166 -13.49 -6.60 -4.37
CA ALA A 166 -12.30 -7.45 -4.49
C ALA A 166 -12.54 -8.85 -3.88
N VAL A 167 -13.12 -8.91 -2.68
CA VAL A 167 -13.45 -10.17 -2.01
C VAL A 167 -14.52 -10.97 -2.76
N GLN A 168 -15.52 -10.31 -3.34
CA GLN A 168 -16.55 -10.99 -4.14
C GLN A 168 -16.01 -11.56 -5.45
N LEU A 169 -15.01 -10.91 -6.06
CA LEU A 169 -14.44 -11.34 -7.34
C LEU A 169 -13.35 -12.42 -7.16
N GLY A 170 -12.42 -12.19 -6.25
CA GLY A 170 -11.22 -13.02 -6.08
C GLY A 170 -11.23 -13.92 -4.84
N GLY A 171 -12.27 -13.82 -3.99
CA GLY A 171 -12.26 -14.42 -2.66
C GLY A 171 -11.47 -13.59 -1.64
N PHE A 172 -11.45 -14.06 -0.38
CA PHE A 172 -10.73 -13.36 0.69
C PHE A 172 -9.19 -13.49 0.57
N ASP A 173 -8.70 -14.55 -0.08
CA ASP A 173 -7.27 -14.86 -0.28
C ASP A 173 -6.70 -14.28 -1.58
N CYS A 174 -7.23 -13.17 -2.09
CA CYS A 174 -6.70 -12.52 -3.29
C CYS A 174 -5.76 -11.36 -2.95
N SER A 175 -4.79 -11.10 -3.83
CA SER A 175 -3.85 -9.98 -3.67
C SER A 175 -4.57 -8.63 -3.66
N GLU A 176 -5.64 -8.50 -4.46
CA GLU A 176 -6.49 -7.31 -4.50
C GLU A 176 -7.14 -7.03 -3.13
N ALA A 177 -7.64 -8.06 -2.43
CA ALA A 177 -8.21 -7.91 -1.09
C ALA A 177 -7.17 -7.44 -0.07
N VAL A 178 -5.94 -7.96 -0.14
CA VAL A 178 -4.83 -7.46 0.70
C VAL A 178 -4.59 -5.98 0.44
N THR A 179 -4.46 -5.57 -0.82
CA THR A 179 -4.20 -4.17 -1.16
C THR A 179 -5.34 -3.26 -0.68
N ALA A 180 -6.59 -3.67 -0.89
CA ALA A 180 -7.77 -2.94 -0.43
C ALA A 180 -7.83 -2.83 1.10
N HIS A 181 -7.45 -3.88 1.85
CA HIS A 181 -7.30 -3.81 3.30
C HIS A 181 -6.25 -2.80 3.73
N THR A 182 -5.10 -2.73 3.05
CA THR A 182 -4.07 -1.73 3.37
C THR A 182 -4.50 -0.30 3.07
N THR A 183 -5.21 -0.07 1.97
CA THR A 183 -5.74 1.25 1.59
C THR A 183 -6.80 1.72 2.58
N LEU A 184 -7.76 0.85 2.90
CA LEU A 184 -8.81 1.14 3.89
C LEU A 184 -8.21 1.40 5.28
N SER A 185 -7.21 0.62 5.69
CA SER A 185 -6.50 0.81 6.97
C SER A 185 -5.87 2.19 7.06
N HIS A 186 -5.15 2.62 6.01
CA HIS A 186 -4.51 3.93 5.95
C HIS A 186 -5.54 5.06 6.08
N ILE A 187 -6.63 5.01 5.31
CA ILE A 187 -7.69 6.03 5.34
C ILE A 187 -8.32 6.13 6.73
N LEU A 188 -8.66 4.98 7.33
CA LEU A 188 -9.29 4.94 8.66
C LEU A 188 -8.37 5.49 9.75
N ILE A 189 -7.07 5.25 9.69
CA ILE A 189 -6.13 5.75 10.70
C ILE A 189 -5.95 7.25 10.58
N SER A 190 -5.77 7.74 9.34
CA SER A 190 -5.70 9.18 9.09
C SER A 190 -6.99 9.92 9.43
N SER A 191 -8.14 9.25 9.44
CA SER A 191 -9.43 9.81 9.88
C SER A 191 -9.67 9.71 11.40
N GLY A 192 -8.71 9.21 12.18
CA GLY A 192 -8.82 9.03 13.63
C GLY A 192 -9.44 7.68 14.08
N GLY A 193 -9.87 6.85 13.14
CA GLY A 193 -10.45 5.51 13.37
C GLY A 193 -9.41 4.41 13.61
N LEU A 194 -8.51 4.62 14.59
CA LEU A 194 -7.34 3.77 14.80
C LEU A 194 -7.66 2.28 14.97
N ALA A 195 -8.61 1.95 15.84
CA ALA A 195 -8.94 0.56 16.15
C ALA A 195 -9.48 -0.19 14.92
N GLY A 196 -10.19 0.51 14.04
CA GLY A 196 -10.67 -0.04 12.77
C GLY A 196 -9.52 -0.29 11.80
N GLY A 197 -8.64 0.70 11.62
CA GLY A 197 -7.52 0.56 10.68
C GLY A 197 -6.51 -0.50 11.10
N VAL A 198 -6.18 -0.63 12.39
CA VAL A 198 -5.27 -1.68 12.87
C VAL A 198 -5.84 -3.09 12.65
N LYS A 199 -7.17 -3.27 12.77
CA LYS A 199 -7.82 -4.56 12.45
C LYS A 199 -7.63 -4.94 10.98
N HIS A 200 -7.85 -3.99 10.07
CA HIS A 200 -7.64 -4.23 8.63
C HIS A 200 -6.17 -4.48 8.28
N LEU A 201 -5.23 -3.80 8.93
CA LEU A 201 -3.81 -4.07 8.68
C LEU A 201 -3.38 -5.45 9.19
N ARG A 202 -3.89 -5.88 10.36
CA ARG A 202 -3.65 -7.24 10.87
C ARG A 202 -4.23 -8.31 9.95
N ALA A 203 -5.41 -8.06 9.38
CA ALA A 203 -6.00 -8.94 8.37
C ALA A 203 -5.10 -9.01 7.12
N ALA A 204 -4.60 -7.87 6.63
CA ALA A 204 -3.68 -7.84 5.49
C ALA A 204 -2.39 -8.63 5.75
N ILE A 205 -1.79 -8.51 6.95
CA ILE A 205 -0.60 -9.29 7.34
C ILE A 205 -0.91 -10.79 7.33
N TYR A 206 -2.01 -11.19 7.97
CA TYR A 206 -2.41 -12.59 8.04
C TYR A 206 -2.62 -13.21 6.65
N LEU A 207 -3.36 -12.51 5.78
CA LEU A 207 -3.60 -12.98 4.41
C LEU A 207 -2.32 -13.05 3.60
N MET A 208 -1.42 -12.07 3.73
CA MET A 208 -0.13 -12.11 3.04
C MET A 208 0.78 -13.24 3.52
N GLU A 209 0.81 -13.51 4.82
CA GLU A 209 1.57 -14.63 5.38
C GLU A 209 1.00 -15.97 4.93
N LEU A 210 -0.33 -16.07 4.80
CA LEU A 210 -1.01 -17.26 4.29
C LEU A 210 -0.70 -17.50 2.80
N MET A 211 -0.77 -16.46 1.97
CA MET A 211 -0.61 -16.57 0.52
C MET A 211 0.85 -16.71 0.07
N ALA A 212 1.76 -15.94 0.66
CA ALA A 212 3.12 -15.77 0.16
C ALA A 212 4.20 -16.20 1.16
N GLY A 213 3.80 -16.61 2.37
CA GLY A 213 4.70 -16.99 3.44
C GLY A 213 5.28 -15.79 4.21
N PRO A 214 5.96 -16.05 5.35
CA PRO A 214 6.40 -15.01 6.29
C PRO A 214 7.54 -14.11 5.75
N HIS A 215 8.26 -14.54 4.72
CA HIS A 215 9.43 -13.84 4.19
C HIS A 215 9.15 -13.01 2.93
N HIS A 216 7.88 -12.75 2.60
CA HIS A 216 7.53 -11.95 1.43
C HIS A 216 7.91 -10.46 1.61
N ALA A 217 8.45 -9.83 0.56
CA ALA A 217 8.93 -8.44 0.61
C ALA A 217 7.85 -7.42 1.00
N GLU A 218 6.61 -7.58 0.50
CA GLU A 218 5.48 -6.71 0.86
C GLU A 218 5.14 -6.71 2.35
N LEU A 219 5.46 -7.78 3.09
CA LEU A 219 5.25 -7.78 4.54
C LEU A 219 6.10 -6.71 5.21
N SER A 220 7.35 -6.52 4.78
CA SER A 220 8.20 -5.44 5.30
C SER A 220 7.56 -4.07 5.10
N ASN A 221 6.95 -3.82 3.93
CA ASN A 221 6.21 -2.59 3.65
C ASN A 221 4.99 -2.41 4.58
N ILE A 222 4.21 -3.48 4.80
CA ILE A 222 3.05 -3.46 5.70
C ILE A 222 3.50 -3.20 7.15
N TYR A 223 4.58 -3.83 7.62
CA TYR A 223 5.15 -3.58 8.95
C TYR A 223 5.71 -2.16 9.11
N HIS A 224 6.35 -1.61 8.07
CA HIS A 224 6.80 -0.23 8.05
C HIS A 224 5.62 0.76 8.16
N LYS A 225 4.54 0.53 7.41
CA LYS A 225 3.31 1.32 7.53
C LYS A 225 2.73 1.20 8.95
N LEU A 226 2.69 0.00 9.51
CA LEU A 226 2.22 -0.23 10.87
C LEU A 226 3.06 0.54 11.89
N GLY A 227 4.39 0.50 11.78
CA GLY A 227 5.30 1.27 12.62
C GLY A 227 5.06 2.78 12.52
N SER A 228 4.85 3.30 11.30
CA SER A 228 4.54 4.72 11.07
C SER A 228 3.26 5.14 11.76
N MET A 229 2.23 4.30 11.69
CA MET A 229 0.94 4.57 12.36
C MET A 229 1.09 4.56 13.89
N TYR A 230 1.83 3.60 14.47
CA TYR A 230 2.12 3.61 15.91
C TYR A 230 2.93 4.82 16.35
N TYR A 231 3.79 5.34 15.49
CA TYR A 231 4.53 6.56 15.74
C TYR A 231 3.63 7.80 15.76
N GLU A 232 2.70 7.92 14.80
CA GLU A 232 1.71 9.02 14.76
C GLU A 232 0.82 9.08 16.01
N ILE A 233 0.51 7.93 16.60
CA ILE A 233 -0.29 7.83 17.85
C ILE A 233 0.54 8.21 19.09
N GLY A 234 1.87 8.34 18.96
CA GLY A 234 2.79 8.62 20.06
C GLY A 234 3.35 7.37 20.76
N SER A 235 3.09 6.17 20.22
CA SER A 235 3.62 4.92 20.78
C SER A 235 4.97 4.54 20.13
N GLY A 236 6.02 5.30 20.47
CA GLY A 236 7.36 5.11 19.88
C GLY A 236 7.95 3.71 20.10
N ILE A 237 7.72 3.09 21.26
CA ILE A 237 8.23 1.75 21.58
C ILE A 237 7.61 0.68 20.66
N ASN A 238 6.30 0.75 20.45
CA ASN A 238 5.62 -0.18 19.54
C ASN A 238 6.07 0.05 18.09
N ALA A 239 6.19 1.32 17.67
CA ALA A 239 6.69 1.67 16.35
C ALA A 239 8.08 1.04 16.08
N LEU A 240 8.99 1.18 17.05
CA LEU A 240 10.33 0.62 16.96
C LEU A 240 10.33 -0.90 16.81
N ARG A 241 9.49 -1.61 17.57
CA ARG A 241 9.32 -3.07 17.44
C ARG A 241 8.88 -3.45 16.02
N PHE A 242 7.91 -2.73 15.45
CA PHE A 242 7.43 -3.04 14.10
C PHE A 242 8.43 -2.67 13.01
N TYR A 243 9.24 -1.63 13.19
CA TYR A 243 10.34 -1.36 12.27
C TYR A 243 11.46 -2.39 12.35
N GLN A 244 11.75 -2.93 13.54
CA GLN A 244 12.69 -4.05 13.69
C GLN A 244 12.18 -5.29 12.95
N GLU A 245 10.90 -5.64 13.12
CA GLU A 245 10.25 -6.71 12.34
C GLU A 245 10.31 -6.45 10.83
N ALA A 246 10.08 -5.21 10.40
CA ALA A 246 10.20 -4.82 8.99
C ALA A 246 11.64 -5.02 8.45
N SER A 247 12.66 -4.69 9.25
CA SER A 247 14.07 -4.85 8.87
C SER A 247 14.56 -6.30 8.89
N ASN A 248 14.01 -7.14 9.77
CA ASN A 248 14.37 -8.56 9.87
C ASN A 248 13.85 -9.37 8.66
N ARG A 249 12.74 -8.93 8.06
CA ARG A 249 12.22 -9.54 6.83
C ARG A 249 13.08 -9.09 5.66
N LYS A 250 13.68 -10.05 4.94
CA LYS A 250 14.52 -9.78 3.76
C LYS A 250 13.72 -8.93 2.76
N THR A 251 14.07 -7.66 2.65
CA THR A 251 13.53 -6.76 1.63
C THR A 251 14.31 -6.93 0.33
N CYS A 252 13.60 -7.20 -0.77
CA CYS A 252 14.21 -7.13 -2.10
C CYS A 252 14.49 -5.68 -2.52
N ASP A 253 13.75 -4.72 -1.95
CA ASP A 253 13.88 -3.30 -2.24
C ASP A 253 14.82 -2.60 -1.25
N ARG A 254 15.99 -2.19 -1.74
CA ARG A 254 16.98 -1.45 -0.97
C ARG A 254 16.50 -0.05 -0.59
N MET A 255 15.60 0.55 -1.37
CA MET A 255 15.01 1.86 -1.05
C MET A 255 14.12 1.76 0.19
N LEU A 256 13.29 0.71 0.27
CA LEU A 256 12.46 0.44 1.44
C LEU A 256 13.30 0.27 2.72
N GLU A 257 14.44 -0.42 2.64
CA GLU A 257 15.37 -0.55 3.77
C GLU A 257 15.90 0.81 4.27
N GLY A 258 16.22 1.71 3.34
CA GLY A 258 16.61 3.09 3.65
C GLY A 258 15.48 3.89 4.31
N MET A 259 14.23 3.69 3.86
CA MET A 259 13.05 4.31 4.49
C MET A 259 12.81 3.78 5.90
N ILE A 260 12.92 2.46 6.11
CA ILE A 260 12.77 1.85 7.45
C ILE A 260 13.85 2.39 8.39
N SER A 261 15.11 2.46 7.95
CA SER A 261 16.24 2.96 8.74
C SER A 261 16.12 4.45 9.09
N LYS A 262 15.54 5.25 8.19
CA LYS A 262 15.23 6.65 8.47
C LYS A 262 14.10 6.78 9.50
N SER A 263 13.02 5.99 9.35
CA SER A 263 11.91 6.02 10.30
C SER A 263 12.32 5.51 11.68
N THR A 264 13.18 4.49 11.78
CA THR A 264 13.74 4.06 13.09
C THR A 264 14.57 5.16 13.73
N ALA A 265 15.40 5.88 12.96
CA ALA A 265 16.20 6.99 13.46
C ALA A 265 15.34 8.09 14.08
N LEU A 266 14.24 8.46 13.42
CA LEU A 266 13.29 9.45 13.92
C LEU A 266 12.63 9.01 15.23
N VAL A 267 12.24 7.74 15.36
CA VAL A 267 11.66 7.21 16.60
C VAL A 267 12.69 7.17 17.73
N LEU A 268 13.91 6.71 17.45
CA LEU A 268 15.00 6.67 18.43
C LEU A 268 15.34 8.09 18.93
N ALA A 269 15.36 9.07 18.03
CA ALA A 269 15.55 10.47 18.40
C ALA A 269 14.41 11.00 19.27
N ALA A 270 13.16 10.63 18.98
CA ALA A 270 12.00 10.98 19.81
C ALA A 270 12.04 10.34 21.20
N LEU A 271 12.62 9.14 21.34
CA LEU A 271 12.90 8.49 22.62
C LEU A 271 14.14 9.06 23.33
N GLY A 272 14.89 9.96 22.68
CA GLY A 272 16.11 10.57 23.21
C GLY A 272 17.37 9.71 23.06
N GLU A 273 17.33 8.59 22.33
CA GLU A 273 18.48 7.73 22.06
C GLU A 273 19.27 8.20 20.83
N PHE A 274 19.90 9.37 20.94
CA PHE A 274 20.56 10.02 19.80
C PHE A 274 21.74 9.24 19.20
N LYS A 275 22.44 8.42 20.00
CA LYS A 275 23.56 7.58 19.49
C LYS A 275 23.04 6.51 18.54
N ALA A 276 22.02 5.76 18.96
CA ALA A 276 21.39 4.76 18.12
C ALA A 276 20.70 5.39 16.90
N ALA A 277 20.05 6.55 17.08
CA ALA A 277 19.44 7.29 15.97
C ALA A 277 20.46 7.71 14.91
N TYR A 278 21.66 8.12 15.33
CA TYR A 278 22.75 8.46 14.41
C TYR A 278 23.22 7.25 13.60
N GLU A 279 23.35 6.08 14.23
CA GLU A 279 23.75 4.84 13.56
C GLU A 279 22.73 4.40 12.50
N SER A 280 21.44 4.43 12.83
CA SER A 280 20.37 4.11 11.87
C SER A 280 20.27 5.13 10.74
N GLU A 281 20.41 6.42 11.03
CA GLU A 281 20.41 7.47 10.00
C GLU A 281 21.62 7.36 9.07
N LYS A 282 22.78 6.93 9.58
CA LYS A 282 23.98 6.67 8.77
C LYS A 282 23.74 5.55 7.75
N VAL A 283 23.02 4.49 8.14
CA VAL A 283 22.61 3.43 7.21
C VAL A 283 21.67 3.98 6.15
N ALA A 284 20.65 4.75 6.54
CA ALA A 284 19.71 5.39 5.62
C ALA A 284 20.41 6.31 4.61
N TYR A 285 21.31 7.20 5.09
CA TYR A 285 22.10 8.08 4.24
C TYR A 285 22.96 7.31 3.24
N GLY A 286 23.63 6.23 3.69
CA GLY A 286 24.42 5.37 2.82
C GLY A 286 23.60 4.79 1.67
N ILE A 287 22.37 4.36 1.96
CA ILE A 287 21.43 3.83 0.96
C ILE A 287 20.95 4.92 0.01
N TYR A 288 20.50 6.08 0.51
CA TYR A 288 20.02 7.17 -0.34
C TYR A 288 21.12 7.69 -1.26
N ARG A 289 22.36 7.79 -0.76
CA ARG A 289 23.50 8.17 -1.58
C ARG A 289 23.78 7.17 -2.71
N LEU A 290 23.66 5.87 -2.43
CA LEU A 290 23.89 4.82 -3.44
C LEU A 290 22.80 4.79 -4.52
N ILE A 291 21.53 4.98 -4.15
CA ILE A 291 20.40 4.85 -5.08
C ILE A 291 20.11 6.16 -5.83
N LEU A 292 20.07 7.28 -5.10
CA LEU A 292 19.58 8.57 -5.60
C LEU A 292 20.72 9.56 -5.93
N GLY A 293 21.92 9.31 -5.44
CA GLY A 293 23.06 10.23 -5.54
C GLY A 293 23.08 11.32 -4.46
N GLU A 294 24.15 12.13 -4.46
CA GLU A 294 24.39 13.18 -3.46
C GLU A 294 23.55 14.44 -3.67
N GLU A 295 23.15 14.73 -4.91
CA GLU A 295 22.39 15.93 -5.27
C GLU A 295 20.91 15.86 -4.90
N HIS A 296 20.38 14.66 -4.63
CA HIS A 296 18.96 14.45 -4.36
C HIS A 296 18.53 15.01 -3.01
N ASP A 297 17.33 15.62 -2.96
CA ASP A 297 16.80 16.28 -1.76
C ASP A 297 16.70 15.35 -0.54
N LEU A 298 16.30 14.08 -0.75
CA LEU A 298 16.25 13.08 0.34
C LEU A 298 17.63 12.80 0.94
N THR A 299 18.67 12.74 0.11
CA THR A 299 20.05 12.49 0.54
C THR A 299 20.58 13.69 1.32
N ARG A 300 20.34 14.91 0.83
CA ARG A 300 20.69 16.16 1.52
C ARG A 300 19.96 16.30 2.86
N ASN A 301 18.67 15.98 2.88
CA ASN A 301 17.88 15.98 4.10
C ASN A 301 18.43 14.98 5.12
N SER A 302 18.78 13.77 4.68
CA SER A 302 19.39 12.74 5.55
C SER A 302 20.79 13.15 6.05
N ALA A 303 21.58 13.85 5.23
CA ALA A 303 22.86 14.41 5.67
C ALA A 303 22.67 15.49 6.77
N ASN A 304 21.63 16.30 6.64
CA ASN A 304 21.31 17.35 7.62
C ASN A 304 20.79 16.77 8.94
N THR A 305 19.89 15.78 8.90
CA THR A 305 19.41 15.07 10.10
C THR A 305 20.56 14.35 10.81
N LEU A 306 21.48 13.75 10.07
CA LEU A 306 22.67 13.10 10.63
C LEU A 306 23.55 14.08 11.41
N LYS A 307 23.77 15.29 10.88
CA LYS A 307 24.47 16.38 11.60
C LYS A 307 23.71 16.82 12.84
N GLN A 308 22.38 16.88 12.79
CA GLN A 308 21.54 17.24 13.93
C GLN A 308 21.62 16.19 15.04
N PHE A 309 21.49 14.90 14.71
CA PHE A 309 21.61 13.81 15.68
C PHE A 309 23.01 13.74 16.29
N MET A 310 24.06 14.03 15.52
CA MET A 310 25.42 14.11 16.06
C MET A 310 25.54 15.21 17.11
N LYS A 311 25.04 16.42 16.84
CA LYS A 311 25.05 17.53 17.81
C LYS A 311 24.29 17.16 19.08
N LEU A 312 23.06 16.65 18.94
CA LEU A 312 22.23 16.24 20.07
C LEU A 312 22.85 15.10 20.89
N ALA A 313 23.54 14.16 20.25
CA ALA A 313 24.24 13.08 20.93
C ALA A 313 25.45 13.60 21.74
N VAL A 314 26.21 14.56 21.19
CA VAL A 314 27.33 15.21 21.89
C VAL A 314 26.79 16.02 23.07
N ASP A 315 25.76 16.84 22.85
CA ASP A 315 25.17 17.67 23.90
C ASP A 315 24.64 16.81 25.05
N LYS A 316 23.88 15.75 24.75
CA LYS A 316 23.43 14.78 25.77
C LYS A 316 24.60 14.10 26.47
N GLY A 317 25.66 13.74 25.74
CA GLY A 317 26.87 13.15 26.32
C GLY A 317 27.58 14.08 27.29
N THR A 318 27.74 15.36 26.94
CA THR A 318 28.37 16.37 27.82
C THR A 318 27.53 16.63 29.07
N GLN A 319 26.21 16.66 28.95
CA GLN A 319 25.29 16.80 30.08
C GLN A 319 25.43 15.63 31.06
N LEU A 320 25.43 14.39 30.56
CA LEU A 320 25.62 13.20 31.41
C LEU A 320 26.95 13.22 32.15
N VAL A 321 28.05 13.60 31.48
CA VAL A 321 29.37 13.73 32.14
C VAL A 321 29.37 14.81 33.22
N ALA A 322 28.71 15.95 32.96
CA ALA A 322 28.58 17.02 33.95
C ALA A 322 27.72 16.60 35.15
N GLU A 323 26.64 15.85 34.92
CA GLU A 323 25.79 15.28 35.96
C GLU A 323 26.54 14.24 36.79
N ASP A 324 27.28 13.32 36.15
CA ASP A 324 28.09 12.33 36.84
C ASP A 324 29.20 12.96 37.68
N LYS A 325 29.84 14.03 37.18
CA LYS A 325 30.80 14.81 37.97
C LYS A 325 30.16 15.40 39.22
N LYS A 326 28.99 16.06 39.08
CA LYS A 326 28.23 16.61 40.23
C LYS A 326 27.77 15.52 41.20
N ARG A 327 27.36 14.34 40.70
CA ARG A 327 26.97 13.19 41.55
C ARG A 327 28.16 12.66 42.34
N ARG A 328 29.34 12.54 41.73
CA ARG A 328 30.58 12.13 42.40
C ARG A 328 31.02 13.14 43.45
N GLU A 329 30.95 14.43 43.16
CA GLU A 329 31.27 15.50 44.12
C GLU A 329 30.32 15.46 45.34
N LYS A 330 29.01 15.26 45.11
CA LYS A 330 28.03 15.08 46.20
C LYS A 330 28.32 13.82 47.02
N GLN A 331 28.55 12.68 46.37
CA GLN A 331 28.89 11.43 47.06
C GLN A 331 30.18 11.54 47.87
N ALA A 332 31.19 12.26 47.36
CA ALA A 332 32.42 12.53 48.10
C ALA A 332 32.18 13.44 49.31
N ALA A 333 31.36 14.49 49.16
CA ALA A 333 30.98 15.36 50.27
C ALA A 333 30.19 14.61 51.35
N ASP A 334 29.22 13.78 50.96
CA ASP A 334 28.41 12.96 51.88
C ASP A 334 29.28 11.92 52.61
N ALA A 335 30.26 11.32 51.92
CA ALA A 335 31.22 10.41 52.53
C ALA A 335 32.10 11.11 53.57
N ILE A 336 32.60 12.32 53.27
CA ILE A 336 33.38 13.12 54.24
C ILE A 336 32.50 13.52 55.43
N ALA A 337 31.26 13.94 55.21
CA ALA A 337 30.32 14.28 56.28
C ALA A 337 30.07 13.08 57.21
N SER A 338 29.85 11.88 56.65
CA SER A 338 29.65 10.67 57.44
C SER A 338 30.89 10.25 58.25
N GLN A 339 32.09 10.52 57.73
CA GLN A 339 33.35 10.27 58.46
C GLN A 339 33.50 11.25 59.63
N LEU A 340 33.18 12.53 59.43
CA LEU A 340 33.21 13.54 60.48
C LEU A 340 32.21 13.21 61.59
N GLU A 341 30.97 12.83 61.25
CA GLU A 341 29.98 12.39 62.25
C GLU A 341 30.43 11.15 63.03
N ALA A 342 31.07 10.19 62.37
CA ALA A 342 31.62 9.01 63.01
C ALA A 342 32.78 9.35 63.96
N ASP A 343 33.67 10.24 63.55
CA ASP A 343 34.79 10.72 64.36
C ASP A 343 34.30 11.52 65.58
N GLU A 344 33.29 12.38 65.41
CA GLU A 344 32.64 13.10 66.51
C GLU A 344 31.97 12.15 67.51
N ALA A 345 31.26 11.13 67.04
CA ALA A 345 30.65 10.10 67.90
C ALA A 345 31.72 9.31 68.69
N LEU A 346 32.84 8.96 68.06
CA LEU A 346 33.98 8.30 68.71
C LEU A 346 34.64 9.21 69.76
N GLU A 347 34.76 10.50 69.49
CA GLU A 347 35.24 11.47 70.47
C GLU A 347 34.31 11.60 71.68
N GLU A 348 32.99 11.65 71.46
CA GLU A 348 32.00 11.67 72.54
C GLU A 348 32.09 10.41 73.41
N GLU A 349 32.24 9.23 72.81
CA GLU A 349 32.46 7.99 73.55
C GLU A 349 33.74 8.03 74.39
N LYS A 350 34.84 8.55 73.82
CA LYS A 350 36.12 8.72 74.55
C LYS A 350 35.96 9.69 75.72
N LYS A 351 35.23 10.80 75.55
CA LYS A 351 34.91 11.76 76.61
C LYS A 351 34.02 11.12 77.70
N LYS A 352 33.03 10.31 77.35
CA LYS A 352 32.19 9.53 78.29
C LYS A 352 33.01 8.49 79.08
N LYS A 353 33.98 7.81 78.44
CA LYS A 353 34.90 6.86 79.10
C LYS A 353 35.85 7.55 80.09
N LYS A 354 36.37 8.75 79.79
CA LYS A 354 37.24 9.53 80.69
C LYS A 354 36.51 10.08 81.93
N LYS A 355 35.19 10.31 81.87
CA LYS A 355 34.38 10.80 83.01
C LYS A 355 33.96 9.72 84.02
N LYS A 356 34.24 8.42 83.80
CA LYS A 356 34.02 7.39 84.83
C LYS A 356 35.08 7.52 85.95
N PRO A 357 34.72 7.89 87.20
CA PRO A 357 35.68 8.09 88.26
C PRO A 357 36.32 6.76 88.69
N LYS A 358 37.65 6.77 88.86
CA LYS A 358 38.41 5.71 89.53
C LYS A 358 37.86 5.54 90.95
N LYS A 359 36.99 4.56 91.18
CA LYS A 359 36.72 4.05 92.53
C LYS A 359 38.03 3.47 93.06
N LYS A 360 38.66 4.21 93.98
CA LYS A 360 39.87 3.84 94.73
C LYS A 360 39.65 2.50 95.41
N LYS A 361 40.58 1.57 95.18
CA LYS A 361 40.95 0.52 96.14
C LYS A 361 41.43 1.21 97.43
N LYS A 362 40.84 0.86 98.57
CA LYS A 362 41.52 0.81 99.86
C LYS A 362 41.06 -0.43 100.60
N ASN A 363 42.05 -1.18 101.04
CA ASN A 363 41.98 -2.31 101.98
C ASN A 363 41.45 -1.86 103.33
#